data_AF-A0A2V9Q0L4-F1
#
_entry.id   AF-A0A2V9Q0L4-F1
#
_cell.length_a   1.000
_cell.length_b   1.000
_cell.length_c   1.000
_cell.angle_alpha   90.00
_cell.angle_beta   90.00
_cell.angle_gamma   90.00
#
_symmetry.space_group_name_H-M   'P 1'
#
loop_
_entity.id
_entity.type
_entity.pdbx_description
1 polymer ?
#
loop_
_entity_poly.entity_id
_entity_poly.type
_entity_poly.pdbx_seq_one_letter_code
_entity_poly.pdbx_strand_id
1 'polypeptide(L)' 'MKAKLGPKAATMATAHKIALIFYTMVKNQVEYDETLWATRDSQREKRLETKLKRQAKQLGYQLVPIEPNPA' A
#
# COMPACT_ATOMS: atom_id res chain seq x y z
N MET A 1 6.99 -8.58 -7.15
CA MET A 1 7.49 -9.96 -7.38
C MET A 1 7.74 -10.24 -8.86
N LYS A 2 6.77 -10.05 -9.75
CA LYS A 2 6.89 -10.39 -11.19
C LYS A 2 8.13 -9.83 -11.88
N ALA A 3 8.45 -8.55 -11.71
CA ALA A 3 9.63 -7.91 -12.32
C ALA A 3 10.98 -8.42 -11.77
N LYS A 4 11.01 -9.07 -10.59
CA LYS A 4 12.24 -9.58 -9.96
C LYS A 4 12.39 -11.10 -10.06
N LEU A 5 11.28 -11.84 -10.02
CA LEU A 5 11.24 -13.32 -9.86
C LEU A 5 10.57 -14.03 -11.04
N GLY A 6 10.05 -13.30 -12.02
CA GLY A 6 9.25 -13.85 -13.10
C GLY A 6 7.80 -14.15 -12.70
N PRO A 7 6.94 -14.48 -13.68
CA PRO A 7 5.49 -14.61 -13.47
C PRO A 7 5.11 -15.80 -12.59
N LYS A 8 5.68 -16.99 -12.85
CA LYS A 8 5.31 -18.23 -12.13
C LYS A 8 5.64 -18.13 -10.63
N ALA A 9 6.86 -17.71 -10.29
CA ALA A 9 7.28 -17.57 -8.91
C ALA A 9 6.52 -16.45 -8.18
N ALA A 10 6.16 -15.38 -8.89
CA ALA A 10 5.33 -14.32 -8.31
C ALA A 10 3.93 -14.80 -7.92
N THR A 11 3.26 -15.58 -8.78
CA THR A 11 1.94 -16.16 -8.47
C THR A 11 2.02 -17.11 -7.28
N MET A 12 3.03 -17.98 -7.25
CA MET A 12 3.24 -18.90 -6.14
C MET A 12 3.48 -18.16 -4.81
N ALA A 13 4.34 -17.14 -4.81
CA ALA A 13 4.60 -16.34 -3.61
C ALA A 13 3.34 -15.63 -3.11
N THR A 14 2.51 -15.10 -4.01
CA THR A 14 1.22 -14.49 -3.65
C THR A 14 0.26 -15.51 -3.07
N ALA A 15 0.09 -16.67 -3.72
CA ALA A 15 -0.78 -17.74 -3.23
C ALA A 15 -0.34 -18.24 -1.84
N HIS A 16 0.96 -18.43 -1.66
CA HIS A 16 1.53 -18.82 -0.36
C HIS A 16 1.26 -17.76 0.71
N LYS A 17 1.39 -16.47 0.38
CA LYS A 17 1.10 -15.38 1.32
C LYS A 17 -0.38 -15.35 1.72
N ILE A 18 -1.29 -15.56 0.77
CA ILE A 18 -2.73 -15.67 1.02
C ILE A 18 -3.01 -16.86 1.95
N ALA A 19 -2.47 -18.05 1.63
CA ALA A 19 -2.65 -19.24 2.44
C ALA A 19 -2.14 -19.05 3.88
N LEU A 20 -0.98 -18.38 4.05
CA LEU A 20 -0.45 -18.05 5.37
C LEU A 20 -1.38 -17.12 6.15
N ILE A 21 -1.93 -16.07 5.52
CA ILE A 21 -2.86 -15.15 6.20
C ILE A 21 -4.07 -15.93 6.73
N PHE A 22 -4.73 -16.71 5.87
CA PHE A 22 -5.87 -17.54 6.28
C PHE A 22 -5.49 -18.56 7.37
N TYR A 23 -4.37 -19.26 7.21
CA TYR A 23 -3.88 -20.19 8.22
C TYR A 23 -3.68 -19.51 9.57
N THR A 24 -3.04 -18.33 9.59
CA THR A 24 -2.81 -17.60 10.85
C THR A 24 -4.09 -17.10 11.50
N MET A 25 -5.06 -16.64 10.70
CA MET A 25 -6.36 -16.19 11.21
C MET A 25 -7.13 -17.36 11.84
N VAL A 26 -7.23 -18.49 11.13
CA VAL A 26 -7.92 -19.68 11.64
C VAL A 26 -7.21 -20.27 12.85
N LYS A 27 -5.87 -20.40 12.79
CA LYS A 27 -5.06 -20.96 13.88
C LYS A 27 -5.19 -20.16 15.17
N ASN A 28 -5.17 -18.84 15.06
CA ASN A 28 -5.22 -17.94 16.22
C ASN A 28 -6.66 -17.55 16.59
N GLN A 29 -7.67 -18.02 15.83
CA GLN A 29 -9.08 -17.68 15.99
C GLN A 29 -9.33 -16.16 16.05
N VAL A 30 -8.63 -15.41 15.19
CA VAL A 30 -8.77 -13.96 15.10
C VAL A 30 -9.61 -13.62 13.88
N GLU A 31 -10.62 -12.78 14.09
CA GLU A 31 -11.49 -12.27 13.03
C GLU A 31 -10.74 -11.28 12.13
N TYR A 32 -11.23 -11.13 10.91
CA TYR A 32 -10.67 -10.19 9.96
C TYR A 32 -11.00 -8.74 10.36
N ASP A 33 -9.97 -7.89 10.47
CA ASP A 33 -10.14 -6.47 10.72
C ASP A 33 -10.11 -5.67 9.41
N GLU A 34 -11.25 -5.14 9.01
CA GLU A 34 -11.42 -4.32 7.80
C GLU A 34 -10.76 -2.94 7.92
N THR A 35 -10.57 -2.41 9.14
CA THR A 35 -10.00 -1.08 9.38
C THR A 35 -8.52 -1.00 9.00
N LEU A 36 -7.84 -2.15 8.90
CA LEU A 36 -6.47 -2.27 8.42
C LEU A 36 -6.31 -1.69 7.01
N TRP A 37 -7.33 -1.79 6.14
CA TRP A 37 -7.28 -1.21 4.80
C TRP A 37 -7.29 0.30 4.82
N ALA A 38 -8.18 0.92 5.60
CA ALA A 38 -8.26 2.37 5.73
C ALA A 38 -6.91 2.97 6.18
N THR A 39 -6.24 2.30 7.13
CA THR A 39 -4.91 2.71 7.60
C THR A 39 -3.87 2.62 6.48
N ARG A 40 -3.87 1.52 5.69
CA ARG A 40 -2.93 1.35 4.57
C ARG A 40 -3.18 2.33 3.44
N ASP A 41 -4.43 2.69 3.19
CA ASP A 41 -4.81 3.64 2.15
C ASP A 41 -4.35 5.06 2.51
N SER A 42 -4.52 5.50 3.75
CA SER A 42 -3.96 6.78 4.21
C SER A 42 -2.42 6.85 4.05
N GLN A 43 -1.72 5.73 4.30
CA GLN A 43 -0.27 5.65 4.07
C GLN A 43 0.08 5.68 2.58
N ARG A 44 -0.76 5.09 1.71
CA ARG A 44 -0.59 5.15 0.26
C ARG A 44 -0.73 6.59 -0.23
N GLU A 45 -1.74 7.31 0.23
CA GLU A 45 -1.96 8.72 -0.09
C GLU A 45 -0.77 9.59 0.32
N LYS A 46 -0.29 9.46 1.56
CA LYS A 46 0.90 10.18 2.04
C LYS A 46 2.14 9.92 1.17
N ARG A 47 2.34 8.68 0.72
CA ARG A 47 3.45 8.32 -0.18
C ARG A 47 3.30 8.96 -1.56
N LEU A 48 2.08 9.01 -2.09
CA LEU A 48 1.79 9.68 -3.37
C LEU A 48 2.04 11.18 -3.27
N GLU A 49 1.55 11.83 -2.21
CA GLU A 49 1.76 13.26 -1.96
C GLU A 49 3.26 13.58 -1.85
N THR A 50 4.01 12.79 -1.07
CA THR A 50 5.46 12.97 -0.91
C THR A 50 6.20 12.81 -2.24
N LYS A 51 5.82 11.82 -3.05
CA LYS A 51 6.39 11.61 -4.38
C LYS A 51 6.12 12.82 -5.29
N LEU A 52 4.91 13.35 -5.25
CA LEU A 52 4.51 14.51 -6.06
C LEU A 52 5.27 15.78 -5.65
N LYS A 53 5.37 16.06 -4.34
CA LYS A 53 6.18 17.16 -3.82
C LYS A 53 7.65 17.04 -4.24
N ARG A 54 8.21 15.84 -4.21
CA ARG A 54 9.59 15.59 -4.67
C ARG A 54 9.76 15.87 -6.17
N GLN A 55 8.80 15.46 -7.00
CA GLN A 55 8.82 15.71 -8.43
C GLN A 55 8.71 17.21 -8.74
N ALA A 56 7.82 17.93 -8.05
CA ALA A 56 7.69 19.38 -8.19
C ALA A 56 9.01 20.08 -7.83
N LYS A 57 9.63 19.71 -6.70
CA LYS A 57 10.92 20.28 -6.26
C LYS A 57 12.04 20.06 -7.27
N GLN A 58 12.08 18.88 -7.92
CA GLN A 58 13.07 18.60 -8.97
C GLN A 58 12.91 19.51 -10.19
N LEU A 59 11.71 19.98 -10.47
CA LEU A 59 11.40 20.89 -11.57
C LEU A 59 11.44 22.38 -11.16
N GLY A 60 11.84 22.69 -9.92
CA GLY A 60 11.86 24.06 -9.40
C GLY A 60 10.48 24.60 -8.98
N TYR A 61 9.45 23.75 -8.95
CA TYR A 61 8.10 24.12 -8.52
C TYR A 61 7.85 23.73 -7.05
N GLN A 62 7.01 24.52 -6.38
CA GLN A 62 6.49 24.19 -5.05
C GLN A 62 5.02 23.80 -5.16
N LEU A 63 4.68 22.59 -4.70
CA LEU A 63 3.31 22.12 -4.68
C LEU A 63 2.57 22.76 -3.51
N VAL A 64 1.51 23.53 -3.81
CA VAL A 64 0.63 24.16 -2.83
C VAL A 64 -0.77 23.53 -2.96
N PRO A 65 -1.43 23.17 -1.84
CA PRO A 65 -2.82 22.70 -1.86
C PRO A 65 -3.76 23.76 -2.45
N ILE A 66 -4.68 23.34 -3.32
CA ILE A 66 -5.64 24.24 -3.99
C ILE A 66 -6.77 24.66 -3.03
N GLU A 67 -7.15 23.78 -2.11
CA GLU A 67 -8.06 24.08 -1.00
C GLU A 67 -7.49 23.45 0.29
N PRO A 68 -7.63 24.10 1.45
CA PRO A 68 -7.42 23.42 2.72
C PRO A 68 -8.49 22.34 2.83
N ASN A 69 -8.09 21.08 2.66
CA ASN A 69 -8.96 19.92 2.77
C ASN A 69 -9.92 20.09 3.97
N PRO A 70 -11.23 20.26 3.77
CA PRO A 70 -12.16 20.25 4.88
C PRO A 70 -12.10 18.82 5.44
N ALA A 71 -11.59 18.74 6.68
CA ALA A 71 -11.45 17.48 7.41
C ALA A 71 -12.81 16.81 7.63
#